data_AF-A0A510JI91-F1
#
_entry.id   AF-A0A510JI91-F1
#
_cell.length_a   1.000
_cell.length_b   1.000
_cell.length_c   1.000
_cell.angle_alpha   90.00
_cell.angle_beta   90.00
_cell.angle_gamma   90.00
#
_symmetry.space_group_name_H-M   'P 1'
#
loop_
_entity.id
_entity.type
_entity.pdbx_description
1 polymer ?
#
loop_
_entity_poly.entity_id
_entity_poly.type
_entity_poly.pdbx_seq_one_letter_code
_entity_poly.pdbx_strand_id
1 'polypeptide(L)'
;MKKLVENLDETIWENIKKIDKENFDKIENELKIKFPENDVKYLRNFNRGTSINTVFFIDDEEFNVELSTFNCKYFFKNLDHFHRLTGDYFSNRKIVPVVSKTKFLTEIDELKEYVIAYDFVKDSNNPEIIYITYRAEDVGLNTIYRYKYIEGSVTEKKLGDKSSVILDYMYVTDEKPKEAEVGWLFEEFSTKEEIEEFQEEIGLRFPEKYLNFLYKAIDENGIRIYPEKYKSKYRKELSDTNFEYGAYMMLEQIKSNYQFLLDEFKPYPKKLIPIFDCLYERYICLDYRGKLNTTLKEPRITYFNSEEFGNRRFVPIANSYEEFLDMIEIDEKKVESEKRAMKERYLYGYQILEMIREEE
;
A
#
# COMPACT_ATOMS: atom_id res chain seq x y z
N MET A 1 -24.64 -2.58 13.99
CA MET A 1 -23.55 -2.22 14.91
C MET A 1 -23.78 -2.85 16.27
N LYS A 2 -22.74 -3.45 16.87
CA LYS A 2 -22.78 -3.98 18.24
C LYS A 2 -21.90 -3.11 19.14
N LYS A 3 -22.23 -2.97 20.43
CA LYS A 3 -21.36 -2.24 21.37
C LYS A 3 -20.03 -2.96 21.52
N LEU A 4 -18.92 -2.22 21.38
CA LEU A 4 -17.58 -2.80 21.46
C LEU A 4 -17.34 -3.45 22.83
N VAL A 5 -17.77 -2.82 23.93
CA VAL A 5 -17.51 -3.31 25.30
C VAL A 5 -18.00 -4.75 25.54
N GLU A 6 -19.07 -5.17 24.86
CA GLU A 6 -19.66 -6.52 24.94
C GLU A 6 -19.09 -7.48 23.88
N ASN A 7 -18.33 -6.98 22.91
CA ASN A 7 -17.86 -7.70 21.71
C ASN A 7 -16.39 -7.37 21.41
N LEU A 8 -15.58 -7.15 22.45
CA LEU A 8 -14.16 -6.76 22.31
C LEU A 8 -13.35 -7.80 21.53
N ASP A 9 -13.76 -9.06 21.58
CA ASP A 9 -13.17 -10.19 20.86
C ASP A 9 -13.43 -10.17 19.35
N GLU A 10 -14.42 -9.39 18.90
CA GLU A 10 -14.77 -9.25 17.47
C GLU A 10 -13.99 -8.14 16.75
N THR A 11 -13.22 -7.30 17.48
CA THR A 11 -12.47 -6.19 16.86
C THR A 11 -11.33 -6.70 15.98
N ILE A 12 -11.07 -5.98 14.89
CA ILE A 12 -9.98 -6.27 13.96
C ILE A 12 -9.16 -5.00 13.77
N TRP A 13 -7.84 -5.13 13.90
CA TRP A 13 -6.90 -4.04 13.76
C TRP A 13 -5.83 -4.34 12.73
N GLU A 14 -5.34 -3.28 12.10
CA GLU A 14 -4.18 -3.28 11.22
C GLU A 14 -3.16 -2.21 11.62
N ASN A 15 -1.95 -2.30 11.07
CA ASN A 15 -0.88 -1.30 11.22
C ASN A 15 -0.42 -1.01 12.67
N ILE A 16 -0.72 -1.91 13.61
CA ILE A 16 -0.31 -1.79 15.02
C ILE A 16 1.21 -1.81 15.15
N LYS A 17 1.74 -0.89 15.97
CA LYS A 17 3.15 -0.86 16.37
C LYS A 17 3.29 -0.75 17.86
N LYS A 18 3.59 -1.86 18.53
CA LYS A 18 3.89 -1.88 19.96
C LYS A 18 5.06 -0.94 20.28
N ILE A 19 4.93 -0.16 21.34
CA ILE A 19 6.00 0.71 21.83
C ILE A 19 6.35 0.44 23.29
N ASP A 20 7.60 0.75 23.62
CA ASP A 20 8.10 0.64 24.99
C ASP A 20 7.44 1.68 25.92
N LYS A 21 7.62 1.45 27.21
CA LYS A 21 7.17 2.38 28.25
C LYS A 21 8.01 3.66 28.27
N GLU A 22 9.28 3.59 27.86
CA GLU A 22 10.21 4.72 27.87
C GLU A 22 9.70 5.90 27.01
N ASN A 23 9.02 5.62 25.90
CA ASN A 23 8.37 6.65 25.09
C ASN A 23 7.30 7.42 25.91
N PHE A 24 6.45 6.70 26.65
CA PHE A 24 5.46 7.33 27.53
C PHE A 24 6.12 8.11 28.66
N ASP A 25 7.10 7.53 29.34
CA ASP A 25 7.81 8.21 30.43
C ASP A 25 8.44 9.53 29.95
N LYS A 26 9.00 9.58 28.73
CA LYS A 26 9.51 10.81 28.12
C LYS A 26 8.41 11.82 27.85
N ILE A 27 7.30 11.39 27.25
CA ILE A 27 6.14 12.26 26.96
C ILE A 27 5.57 12.86 28.26
N GLU A 28 5.34 12.02 29.26
CA GLU A 28 4.84 12.42 30.58
C GLU A 28 5.75 13.44 31.26
N ASN A 29 7.07 13.20 31.24
CA ASN A 29 8.05 14.11 31.83
C ASN A 29 8.11 15.46 31.10
N GLU A 30 8.11 15.46 29.77
CA GLU A 30 8.20 16.69 28.96
C GLU A 30 6.94 17.55 29.09
N LEU A 31 5.77 16.93 29.06
CA LEU A 31 4.49 17.62 29.21
C LEU A 31 4.10 17.90 30.68
N LYS A 32 4.80 17.27 31.64
CA LYS A 32 4.47 17.28 33.07
C LYS A 32 3.02 16.83 33.31
N ILE A 33 2.70 15.66 32.78
CA ILE A 33 1.41 14.97 32.90
C ILE A 33 1.66 13.50 33.23
N LYS A 34 0.61 12.77 33.60
CA LYS A 34 0.64 11.33 33.80
C LYS A 34 -0.62 10.72 33.23
N PHE A 35 -0.48 9.84 32.24
CA PHE A 35 -1.61 9.10 31.69
C PHE A 35 -2.14 8.09 32.72
N PRO A 36 -3.43 7.76 32.69
CA PRO A 36 -3.97 6.68 33.49
C PRO A 36 -3.26 5.36 33.13
N GLU A 37 -2.87 4.58 34.15
CA GLU A 37 -2.04 3.38 33.98
C GLU A 37 -2.67 2.33 33.05
N ASN A 38 -3.98 2.14 33.17
CA ASN A 38 -4.75 1.24 32.29
C ASN A 38 -4.69 1.68 30.82
N ASP A 39 -4.54 2.97 30.55
CA ASP A 39 -4.55 3.53 29.20
C ASP A 39 -3.19 3.42 28.58
N VAL A 40 -2.13 3.60 29.36
CA VAL A 40 -0.76 3.36 28.90
C VAL A 40 -0.64 1.93 28.36
N LYS A 41 -1.23 0.94 29.03
CA LYS A 41 -1.25 -0.45 28.55
C LYS A 41 -1.90 -0.58 27.17
N TYR A 42 -3.07 0.04 27.00
CA TYR A 42 -3.79 0.03 25.73
C TYR A 42 -3.04 0.82 24.64
N LEU A 43 -2.72 2.09 24.89
CA LEU A 43 -2.06 2.98 23.93
C LEU A 43 -0.70 2.44 23.50
N ARG A 44 0.06 1.74 24.37
CA ARG A 44 1.32 1.07 23.98
C ARG A 44 1.11 -0.09 23.01
N ASN A 45 0.11 -0.92 23.26
CA ASN A 45 -0.15 -2.13 22.47
C ASN A 45 -0.87 -1.82 21.16
N PHE A 46 -1.64 -0.72 21.09
CA PHE A 46 -2.40 -0.29 19.92
C PHE A 46 -1.85 0.97 19.25
N ASN A 47 -0.65 1.39 19.61
CA ASN A 47 -0.03 2.59 19.05
C ASN A 47 -0.02 2.52 17.50
N ARG A 48 -0.55 3.58 16.85
CA ARG A 48 -0.75 3.68 15.39
C ARG A 48 -1.73 2.67 14.77
N GLY A 49 -2.44 1.91 15.58
CA GLY A 49 -3.43 0.97 15.09
C GLY A 49 -4.58 1.68 14.39
N THR A 50 -5.02 1.10 13.27
CA THR A 50 -6.27 1.45 12.60
C THR A 50 -7.22 0.29 12.76
N SER A 51 -8.42 0.54 13.29
CA SER A 51 -9.44 -0.50 13.35
C SER A 51 -10.09 -0.68 11.99
N ILE A 52 -10.34 -1.92 11.58
CA ILE A 52 -11.04 -2.24 10.34
C ILE A 52 -12.55 -2.20 10.54
N ASN A 53 -13.03 -2.80 11.62
CA ASN A 53 -14.46 -3.01 11.84
C ASN A 53 -14.97 -2.33 13.11
N THR A 54 -14.28 -1.28 13.55
CA THR A 54 -14.68 -0.53 14.75
C THR A 54 -14.76 0.95 14.41
N VAL A 55 -15.82 1.60 14.89
CA VAL A 55 -16.07 3.02 14.68
C VAL A 55 -16.44 3.70 15.99
N PHE A 56 -16.16 4.99 16.11
CA PHE A 56 -16.80 5.85 17.07
C PHE A 56 -18.16 6.30 16.55
N PHE A 57 -19.16 6.32 17.42
CA PHE A 57 -20.47 6.90 17.15
C PHE A 57 -20.82 7.91 18.26
N ILE A 58 -20.66 9.21 17.97
CA ILE A 58 -20.83 10.31 18.92
C ILE A 58 -21.62 11.43 18.25
N ASP A 59 -22.71 11.87 18.88
CA ASP A 59 -23.56 12.98 18.39
C ASP A 59 -24.01 12.79 16.93
N ASP A 60 -24.49 11.59 16.62
CA ASP A 60 -24.92 11.14 15.28
C ASP A 60 -23.83 11.15 14.20
N GLU A 61 -22.56 11.31 14.59
CA GLU A 61 -21.41 11.22 13.71
C GLU A 61 -20.70 9.86 13.89
N GLU A 62 -20.41 9.21 12.76
CA GLU A 62 -19.67 7.95 12.69
C GLU A 62 -18.29 8.16 12.07
N PHE A 63 -17.22 7.69 12.72
CA PHE A 63 -15.88 7.73 12.15
C PHE A 63 -14.98 6.58 12.64
N ASN A 64 -14.07 6.13 11.77
CA ASN A 64 -13.15 5.03 12.06
C ASN A 64 -12.19 5.34 13.21
N VAL A 65 -11.79 4.30 13.94
CA VAL A 65 -10.80 4.44 15.01
C VAL A 65 -9.38 4.36 14.46
N GLU A 66 -8.66 5.47 14.58
CA GLU A 66 -7.23 5.55 14.28
C GLU A 66 -6.48 6.14 15.47
N LEU A 67 -5.59 5.35 16.07
CA LEU A 67 -4.84 5.76 17.24
C LEU A 67 -3.61 6.56 16.87
N SER A 68 -3.39 7.65 17.61
CA SER A 68 -2.21 8.49 17.46
C SER A 68 -0.91 7.75 17.75
N THR A 69 0.19 8.26 17.18
CA THR A 69 1.53 7.77 17.48
C THR A 69 2.06 8.39 18.77
N PHE A 70 2.38 7.56 19.75
CA PHE A 70 3.07 7.90 21.00
C PHE A 70 4.58 7.63 20.91
N ASN A 71 5.12 7.32 19.73
CA ASN A 71 6.56 7.40 19.51
C ASN A 71 7.04 8.86 19.65
N CYS A 72 7.91 9.17 20.62
CA CYS A 72 8.31 10.54 20.96
C CYS A 72 8.72 11.38 19.74
N LYS A 73 9.46 10.80 18.80
CA LYS A 73 9.96 11.50 17.60
C LYS A 73 8.83 12.10 16.76
N TYR A 74 7.67 11.43 16.73
CA TYR A 74 6.51 11.83 15.94
C TYR A 74 5.41 12.46 16.79
N PHE A 75 5.27 12.03 18.04
CA PHE A 75 4.25 12.53 18.97
C PHE A 75 4.28 14.04 19.12
N PHE A 76 5.43 14.63 19.48
CA PHE A 76 5.54 16.08 19.68
C PHE A 76 5.30 16.87 18.39
N LYS A 77 5.69 16.33 17.24
CA LYS A 77 5.40 16.96 15.94
C LYS A 77 3.90 17.01 15.66
N ASN A 78 3.18 15.93 15.98
CA ASN A 78 1.74 15.86 15.81
C ASN A 78 1.02 16.75 16.81
N LEU A 79 1.51 16.82 18.06
CA LEU A 79 0.97 17.70 19.09
C LEU A 79 1.18 19.18 18.70
N ASP A 80 2.36 19.55 18.24
CA ASP A 80 2.65 20.88 17.69
C ASP A 80 1.75 21.20 16.50
N HIS A 81 1.51 20.22 15.62
CA HIS A 81 0.62 20.40 14.48
C HIS A 81 -0.83 20.66 14.93
N PHE A 82 -1.35 19.89 15.89
CA PHE A 82 -2.67 20.12 16.48
C PHE A 82 -2.78 21.53 17.06
N HIS A 83 -1.86 21.93 17.94
CA HIS A 83 -1.89 23.25 18.55
C HIS A 83 -1.80 24.37 17.51
N ARG A 84 -0.95 24.23 16.48
CA ARG A 84 -0.86 25.20 15.38
C ARG A 84 -2.14 25.28 14.57
N LEU A 85 -2.77 24.15 14.26
CA LEU A 85 -4.03 24.11 13.52
C LEU A 85 -5.15 24.81 14.29
N THR A 86 -5.19 24.67 15.62
CA THR A 86 -6.20 25.28 16.50
C THR A 86 -5.86 26.70 16.95
N GLY A 87 -4.71 27.25 16.54
CA GLY A 87 -4.21 28.56 16.97
C GLY A 87 -4.18 28.71 18.50
N ASP A 88 -4.61 29.86 19.00
CA ASP A 88 -4.57 30.17 20.43
C ASP A 88 -5.72 29.56 21.23
N TYR A 89 -6.66 28.85 20.59
CA TYR A 89 -7.88 28.36 21.24
C TYR A 89 -7.59 27.45 22.45
N PHE A 90 -6.63 26.53 22.30
CA PHE A 90 -6.17 25.64 23.37
C PHE A 90 -4.85 26.08 24.03
N SER A 91 -4.39 27.32 23.82
CA SER A 91 -3.07 27.79 24.29
C SER A 91 -2.86 27.65 25.80
N ASN A 92 -3.93 27.76 26.59
CA ASN A 92 -3.91 27.61 28.05
C ASN A 92 -4.28 26.19 28.53
N ARG A 93 -4.48 25.25 27.60
CA ARG A 93 -4.92 23.89 27.91
C ARG A 93 -3.88 22.86 27.49
N LYS A 94 -3.64 21.89 28.37
CA LYS A 94 -2.79 20.73 28.08
C LYS A 94 -3.66 19.63 27.48
N ILE A 95 -3.93 19.75 26.19
CA ILE A 95 -4.72 18.77 25.43
C ILE A 95 -3.77 17.80 24.74
N VAL A 96 -4.02 16.50 24.90
CA VAL A 96 -3.29 15.44 24.18
C VAL A 96 -4.26 14.65 23.31
N PRO A 97 -4.25 14.86 21.98
CA PRO A 97 -5.02 14.06 21.03
C PRO A 97 -4.59 12.59 21.06
N VAL A 98 -5.55 11.67 21.06
CA VAL A 98 -5.28 10.22 21.03
C VAL A 98 -5.95 9.49 19.89
N VAL A 99 -7.07 10.02 19.41
CA VAL A 99 -7.73 9.62 18.16
C VAL A 99 -8.02 10.88 17.38
N SER A 100 -7.76 10.86 16.08
CA SER A 100 -8.09 11.96 15.18
C SER A 100 -8.59 11.43 13.85
N LYS A 101 -9.63 12.05 13.29
CA LYS A 101 -10.09 11.80 11.94
C LYS A 101 -10.36 13.12 11.22
N THR A 102 -9.79 13.22 10.02
CA THR A 102 -10.11 14.26 9.05
C THR A 102 -11.18 13.78 8.08
N LYS A 103 -12.20 14.61 7.83
CA LYS A 103 -13.21 14.43 6.78
C LYS A 103 -13.22 15.65 5.87
N PHE A 104 -12.96 15.45 4.58
CA PHE A 104 -13.08 16.52 3.58
C PHE A 104 -14.57 16.76 3.26
N LEU A 105 -15.03 18.01 3.36
CA LEU A 105 -16.45 18.38 3.20
C LEU A 105 -16.79 18.82 1.76
N THR A 106 -15.83 19.34 1.00
CA THR A 106 -15.93 19.73 -0.42
C THR A 106 -14.70 19.23 -1.19
N GLU A 107 -14.55 19.53 -2.50
CA GLU A 107 -13.40 19.16 -3.36
C GLU A 107 -12.05 19.79 -2.91
N ILE A 108 -11.60 19.53 -1.67
CA ILE A 108 -10.30 19.87 -1.06
C ILE A 108 -10.28 21.21 -0.27
N ASP A 109 -11.30 22.07 -0.35
CA ASP A 109 -11.24 23.42 0.25
C ASP A 109 -11.59 23.50 1.75
N GLU A 110 -12.41 22.59 2.28
CA GLU A 110 -12.78 22.56 3.69
C GLU A 110 -12.68 21.14 4.26
N LEU A 111 -12.13 21.02 5.46
CA LEU A 111 -12.10 19.77 6.23
C LEU A 111 -12.77 19.93 7.59
N LYS A 112 -13.29 18.84 8.11
CA LYS A 112 -13.83 18.69 9.46
C LYS A 112 -12.94 17.70 10.21
N GLU A 113 -12.48 18.13 11.38
CA GLU A 113 -11.68 17.31 12.29
C GLU A 113 -12.55 16.77 13.42
N TYR A 114 -12.28 15.52 13.77
CA TYR A 114 -12.89 14.80 14.88
C TYR A 114 -11.77 14.31 15.77
N VAL A 115 -11.71 14.77 17.02
CA VAL A 115 -10.60 14.48 17.92
C VAL A 115 -11.13 13.98 19.26
N ILE A 116 -10.63 12.84 19.72
CA ILE A 116 -10.75 12.42 21.12
C ILE A 116 -9.41 12.72 21.79
N ALA A 117 -9.46 13.43 22.90
CA ALA A 117 -8.27 13.90 23.59
C ALA A 117 -8.40 13.79 25.11
N TYR A 118 -7.24 13.72 25.77
CA TYR A 118 -7.11 13.93 27.20
C TYR A 118 -6.85 15.41 27.49
N ASP A 119 -7.61 15.99 28.42
CA ASP A 119 -7.42 17.34 28.94
C ASP A 119 -6.88 17.29 30.38
N PHE A 120 -5.63 17.70 30.53
CA PHE A 120 -4.89 17.70 31.79
C PHE A 120 -4.93 19.04 32.54
N VAL A 121 -5.81 19.97 32.16
CA VAL A 121 -5.89 21.30 32.79
C VAL A 121 -6.25 21.24 34.26
N LYS A 122 -7.27 20.42 34.60
CA LYS A 122 -7.79 20.33 35.96
C LYS A 122 -6.95 19.42 36.84
N ASP A 123 -6.49 18.30 36.28
CA ASP A 123 -5.68 17.31 36.98
C ASP A 123 -4.66 16.72 36.01
N SER A 124 -3.38 16.79 36.39
CA SER A 124 -2.28 16.29 35.58
C SER A 124 -2.15 14.75 35.60
N ASN A 125 -2.89 14.05 36.47
CA ASN A 125 -2.86 12.59 36.63
C ASN A 125 -4.18 11.90 36.29
N ASN A 126 -5.29 12.63 36.30
CA ASN A 126 -6.61 12.12 35.96
C ASN A 126 -7.31 13.06 34.97
N PRO A 127 -6.90 13.04 33.70
CA PRO A 127 -7.41 13.96 32.70
C PRO A 127 -8.91 13.77 32.45
N GLU A 128 -9.58 14.85 32.08
CA GLU A 128 -10.90 14.73 31.47
C GLU A 128 -10.75 14.21 30.04
N ILE A 129 -11.67 13.37 29.60
CA ILE A 129 -11.71 12.89 28.22
C ILE A 129 -12.75 13.71 27.48
N ILE A 130 -12.30 14.35 26.42
CA ILE A 130 -13.11 15.27 25.63
C ILE A 130 -13.15 14.83 24.18
N TYR A 131 -14.29 15.10 23.55
CA TYR A 131 -14.49 15.03 22.11
C TYR A 131 -14.54 16.45 21.58
N ILE A 132 -13.68 16.73 20.61
CA ILE A 132 -13.53 18.03 19.96
C ILE A 132 -13.88 17.85 18.50
N THR A 133 -14.71 18.73 17.95
CA THR A 133 -14.82 18.87 16.49
C THR A 133 -14.59 20.31 16.08
N TYR A 134 -13.97 20.50 14.91
CA TYR A 134 -13.79 21.83 14.32
C TYR A 134 -13.69 21.72 12.81
N ARG A 135 -13.88 22.85 12.13
CA ARG A 135 -13.71 22.95 10.68
C ARG A 135 -12.44 23.74 10.39
N ALA A 136 -11.77 23.42 9.29
CA ALA A 136 -10.61 24.14 8.80
C ALA A 136 -10.72 24.39 7.30
N GLU A 137 -10.30 25.58 6.88
CA GLU A 137 -10.29 26.01 5.48
C GLU A 137 -8.88 25.96 4.90
N ASP A 138 -8.80 25.65 3.60
CA ASP A 138 -7.58 25.74 2.82
C ASP A 138 -7.17 27.21 2.63
N VAL A 139 -5.95 27.55 3.05
CA VAL A 139 -5.37 28.90 2.92
C VAL A 139 -4.41 29.03 1.74
N GLY A 140 -4.37 28.05 0.82
CA GLY A 140 -3.65 28.12 -0.46
C GLY A 140 -2.12 28.07 -0.36
N LEU A 141 -1.59 27.58 0.76
CA LEU A 141 -0.14 27.46 0.96
C LEU A 141 0.38 26.16 0.34
N ASN A 142 1.45 26.24 -0.46
CA ASN A 142 2.12 25.09 -1.07
C ASN A 142 3.05 24.36 -0.06
N THR A 143 2.51 24.07 1.14
CA THR A 143 3.24 23.50 2.28
C THR A 143 2.33 22.57 3.10
N ILE A 144 2.90 21.86 4.08
CA ILE A 144 2.17 21.07 5.10
C ILE A 144 1.21 21.91 5.98
N TYR A 145 1.16 23.23 5.80
CA TYR A 145 0.34 24.18 6.56
C TYR A 145 -0.84 24.71 5.74
N ARG A 146 -1.36 23.87 4.86
CA ARG A 146 -2.41 24.23 3.90
C ARG A 146 -3.74 24.60 4.56
N TYR A 147 -4.01 24.16 5.80
CA TYR A 147 -5.29 24.36 6.46
C TYR A 147 -5.18 25.18 7.75
N LYS A 148 -6.20 25.99 8.03
CA LYS A 148 -6.35 26.75 9.28
C LYS A 148 -7.76 26.59 9.82
N TYR A 149 -7.91 26.36 11.13
CA TYR A 149 -9.25 26.24 11.71
C TYR A 149 -10.07 27.52 11.52
N ILE A 150 -11.39 27.33 11.36
CA ILE A 150 -12.37 28.39 11.27
C ILE A 150 -12.73 28.79 12.71
N GLU A 151 -12.46 30.04 13.08
CA GLU A 151 -12.77 30.56 14.42
C GLU A 151 -14.27 30.42 14.73
N GLY A 152 -14.60 29.98 15.95
CA GLY A 152 -15.98 29.71 16.36
C GLY A 152 -16.59 28.41 15.82
N SER A 153 -15.85 27.62 15.02
CA SER A 153 -16.30 26.28 14.58
C SER A 153 -16.02 25.16 15.59
N VAL A 154 -15.20 25.43 16.60
CA VAL A 154 -14.81 24.46 17.61
C VAL A 154 -16.01 24.13 18.51
N THR A 155 -16.33 22.85 18.63
CA THR A 155 -17.28 22.32 19.60
C THR A 155 -16.59 21.29 20.47
N GLU A 156 -17.02 21.23 21.73
CA GLU A 156 -16.44 20.34 22.72
C GLU A 156 -17.52 19.64 23.53
N LYS A 157 -17.31 18.36 23.81
CA LYS A 157 -18.15 17.55 24.67
C LYS A 157 -17.27 16.76 25.64
N LYS A 158 -17.53 16.92 26.94
CA LYS A 158 -16.93 16.04 27.96
C LYS A 158 -17.55 14.65 27.83
N LEU A 159 -16.70 13.65 27.60
CA LEU A 159 -17.11 12.25 27.55
C LEU A 159 -17.11 11.64 28.96
N GLY A 160 -16.10 11.95 29.77
CA GLY A 160 -15.99 11.47 31.16
C GLY A 160 -14.57 11.62 31.72
N ASP A 161 -14.33 11.05 32.89
CA ASP A 161 -13.04 11.14 33.62
C ASP A 161 -12.37 9.78 33.78
N LYS A 162 -12.92 8.75 33.12
CA LYS A 162 -12.40 7.38 33.10
C LYS A 162 -12.29 6.93 31.66
N SER A 163 -11.15 6.39 31.29
CA SER A 163 -10.87 5.92 29.93
C SER A 163 -11.80 4.86 29.38
N SER A 164 -12.40 4.06 30.25
CA SER A 164 -13.47 3.14 29.87
C SER A 164 -14.61 3.84 29.13
N VAL A 165 -14.84 5.13 29.38
CA VAL A 165 -15.88 5.91 28.71
C VAL A 165 -15.65 6.03 27.20
N ILE A 166 -14.41 5.90 26.72
CA ILE A 166 -14.11 5.87 25.28
C ILE A 166 -14.78 4.65 24.64
N LEU A 167 -14.77 3.49 25.32
CA LEU A 167 -15.37 2.26 24.83
C LEU A 167 -16.90 2.37 24.72
N ASP A 168 -17.54 3.21 25.54
CA ASP A 168 -18.98 3.44 25.48
C ASP A 168 -19.42 4.07 24.15
N TYR A 169 -18.50 4.73 23.44
CA TYR A 169 -18.75 5.35 22.15
C TYR A 169 -18.27 4.51 20.96
N MET A 170 -17.69 3.33 21.20
CA MET A 170 -17.17 2.45 20.15
C MET A 170 -18.16 1.32 19.80
N TYR A 171 -18.26 1.04 18.50
CA TYR A 171 -19.14 0.00 17.97
C TYR A 171 -18.43 -0.85 16.92
N VAL A 172 -18.76 -2.14 16.90
CA VAL A 172 -18.33 -3.10 15.89
C VAL A 172 -19.29 -3.07 14.70
N THR A 173 -18.73 -2.95 13.50
CA THR A 173 -19.41 -2.97 12.19
C THR A 173 -19.22 -4.33 11.51
N ASP A 174 -19.93 -4.55 10.41
CA ASP A 174 -19.82 -5.77 9.61
C ASP A 174 -18.64 -5.73 8.60
N GLU A 175 -17.78 -4.70 8.69
CA GLU A 175 -16.60 -4.56 7.83
C GLU A 175 -15.60 -5.69 8.10
N LYS A 176 -14.88 -6.10 7.05
CA LYS A 176 -13.96 -7.24 7.07
C LYS A 176 -12.60 -6.82 6.52
N PRO A 177 -11.51 -7.53 6.88
CA PRO A 177 -10.23 -7.31 6.25
C PRO A 177 -10.35 -7.46 4.74
N LYS A 178 -9.71 -6.57 4.00
CA LYS A 178 -9.64 -6.68 2.54
C LYS A 178 -8.87 -7.96 2.18
N GLU A 179 -9.39 -8.73 1.24
CA GLU A 179 -8.65 -9.88 0.72
C GLU A 179 -7.39 -9.41 -0.01
N ALA A 180 -6.32 -10.21 0.03
CA ALA A 180 -5.12 -9.88 -0.70
C ALA A 180 -5.40 -9.94 -2.20
N GLU A 181 -5.29 -8.79 -2.84
CA GLU A 181 -5.19 -8.67 -4.29
C GLU A 181 -3.80 -9.14 -4.71
N VAL A 182 -3.67 -10.45 -4.91
CA VAL A 182 -2.43 -11.07 -5.39
C VAL A 182 -2.31 -10.88 -6.90
N GLY A 183 -1.10 -10.56 -7.33
CA GLY A 183 -0.77 -10.26 -8.71
C GLY A 183 -0.49 -8.78 -8.91
N TRP A 184 0.08 -8.45 -10.06
CA TRP A 184 0.31 -7.08 -10.48
C TRP A 184 -0.61 -6.75 -11.65
N LEU A 185 -1.04 -5.49 -11.72
CA LEU A 185 -1.78 -4.99 -12.86
C LEU A 185 -0.76 -4.67 -13.96
N PHE A 186 -0.84 -5.35 -15.10
CA PHE A 186 -0.15 -4.93 -16.31
C PHE A 186 -1.07 -3.99 -17.08
N GLU A 187 -0.64 -2.76 -17.27
CA GLU A 187 -1.35 -1.72 -18.02
C GLU A 187 -0.60 -1.47 -19.33
N GLU A 188 -1.32 -1.21 -20.41
CA GLU A 188 -0.75 -0.71 -21.66
C GLU A 188 -1.42 0.62 -21.98
N PHE A 189 -0.63 1.68 -21.98
CA PHE A 189 -1.11 3.05 -22.18
C PHE A 189 -1.05 3.49 -23.63
N SER A 190 -0.35 2.74 -24.48
CA SER A 190 -0.33 3.02 -25.91
C SER A 190 -1.64 2.66 -26.59
N THR A 191 -1.95 3.34 -27.69
CA THR A 191 -3.10 2.98 -28.53
C THR A 191 -2.79 1.78 -29.43
N LYS A 192 -3.83 1.14 -29.96
CA LYS A 192 -3.66 0.03 -30.92
C LYS A 192 -2.92 0.50 -32.17
N GLU A 193 -3.20 1.73 -32.61
CA GLU A 193 -2.55 2.40 -33.73
C GLU A 193 -1.06 2.65 -33.44
N GLU A 194 -0.69 3.11 -32.25
CA GLU A 194 0.73 3.31 -31.89
C GLU A 194 1.54 2.00 -31.90
N ILE A 195 0.90 0.87 -31.53
CA ILE A 195 1.50 -0.46 -31.62
C ILE A 195 1.66 -0.89 -33.09
N GLU A 196 0.70 -0.57 -33.95
CA GLU A 196 0.77 -0.83 -35.39
C GLU A 196 1.87 0.00 -36.05
N GLU A 197 1.92 1.30 -35.78
CA GLU A 197 2.95 2.23 -36.27
C GLU A 197 4.36 1.76 -35.88
N PHE A 198 4.55 1.31 -34.64
CA PHE A 198 5.84 0.77 -34.21
C PHE A 198 6.25 -0.48 -34.99
N GLN A 199 5.32 -1.41 -35.22
CA GLN A 199 5.58 -2.62 -36.02
C GLN A 199 5.94 -2.29 -37.46
N GLU A 200 5.29 -1.27 -38.05
CA GLU A 200 5.62 -0.76 -39.39
C GLU A 200 7.01 -0.11 -39.41
N GLU A 201 7.33 0.74 -38.44
CA GLU A 201 8.62 1.43 -38.30
C GLU A 201 9.80 0.44 -38.27
N ILE A 202 9.68 -0.62 -37.47
CA ILE A 202 10.74 -1.63 -37.35
C ILE A 202 10.66 -2.71 -38.44
N GLY A 203 9.59 -2.73 -39.24
CA GLY A 203 9.35 -3.72 -40.29
C GLY A 203 9.18 -5.16 -39.78
N LEU A 204 8.66 -5.34 -38.56
CA LEU A 204 8.45 -6.64 -37.92
C LEU A 204 7.04 -6.71 -37.33
N ARG A 205 6.38 -7.86 -37.47
CA ARG A 205 5.04 -8.12 -36.90
C ARG A 205 5.12 -8.98 -35.67
N PHE A 206 4.49 -8.55 -34.59
CA PHE A 206 4.36 -9.32 -33.36
C PHE A 206 3.54 -10.59 -33.56
N PRO A 207 3.83 -11.66 -32.81
CA PRO A 207 2.97 -12.84 -32.75
C PRO A 207 1.53 -12.46 -32.37
N GLU A 208 0.55 -13.10 -33.00
CA GLU A 208 -0.87 -12.76 -32.83
C GLU A 208 -1.31 -12.85 -31.36
N LYS A 209 -0.88 -13.90 -30.65
CA LYS A 209 -1.19 -14.07 -29.22
C LYS A 209 -0.59 -12.97 -28.34
N TYR A 210 0.63 -12.51 -28.66
CA TYR A 210 1.27 -11.42 -27.91
C TYR A 210 0.58 -10.08 -28.19
N LEU A 211 0.23 -9.82 -29.44
CA LEU A 211 -0.51 -8.63 -29.83
C LEU A 211 -1.89 -8.58 -29.16
N ASN A 212 -2.62 -9.71 -29.15
CA ASN A 212 -3.91 -9.82 -28.47
C ASN A 212 -3.80 -9.59 -26.95
N PHE A 213 -2.69 -10.00 -26.33
CA PHE A 213 -2.40 -9.70 -24.92
C PHE A 213 -2.28 -8.19 -24.67
N LEU A 214 -1.51 -7.47 -25.49
CA LEU A 214 -1.39 -6.01 -25.40
C LEU A 214 -2.73 -5.31 -25.63
N TYR A 215 -3.46 -5.71 -26.67
CA TYR A 215 -4.78 -5.15 -26.98
C TYR A 215 -5.80 -5.38 -25.88
N LYS A 216 -5.78 -6.55 -25.26
CA LYS A 216 -6.63 -6.84 -24.10
C LYS A 216 -6.30 -5.93 -22.91
N ALA A 217 -5.02 -5.67 -22.66
CA ALA A 217 -4.60 -4.74 -21.61
C ALA A 217 -5.12 -3.31 -21.85
N ILE A 218 -5.17 -2.86 -23.11
CA ILE A 218 -5.77 -1.58 -23.49
C ILE A 218 -7.29 -1.61 -23.26
N ASP A 219 -7.97 -2.60 -23.85
CA ASP A 219 -9.45 -2.67 -23.86
C ASP A 219 -10.05 -2.84 -22.45
N GLU A 220 -9.33 -3.49 -21.54
CA GLU A 220 -9.77 -3.77 -20.17
C GLU A 220 -9.22 -2.77 -19.13
N ASN A 221 -8.48 -1.73 -19.55
CA ASN A 221 -7.75 -0.81 -18.64
C ASN A 221 -6.84 -1.54 -17.65
N GLY A 222 -6.07 -2.49 -18.19
CA GLY A 222 -5.14 -3.33 -17.47
C GLY A 222 -5.64 -4.75 -17.23
N ILE A 223 -4.70 -5.69 -17.18
CA ILE A 223 -4.93 -7.11 -16.92
C ILE A 223 -4.12 -7.55 -15.71
N ARG A 224 -4.74 -8.35 -14.84
CA ARG A 224 -4.06 -8.88 -13.66
C ARG A 224 -3.19 -10.08 -14.03
N ILE A 225 -1.91 -9.97 -13.77
CA ILE A 225 -0.92 -11.04 -13.92
C ILE A 225 -0.60 -11.59 -12.55
N TYR A 226 -0.70 -12.91 -12.41
CA TYR A 226 -0.42 -13.60 -11.15
C TYR A 226 1.06 -13.96 -11.05
N PRO A 227 1.59 -14.22 -9.85
CA PRO A 227 2.88 -14.84 -9.70
C PRO A 227 3.00 -16.10 -10.55
N GLU A 228 4.00 -16.13 -11.43
CA GLU A 228 4.22 -17.18 -12.42
C GLU A 228 5.57 -17.86 -12.21
N LYS A 229 5.65 -19.13 -12.63
CA LYS A 229 6.88 -19.92 -12.65
C LYS A 229 6.90 -20.85 -13.85
N TYR A 230 8.04 -21.46 -14.12
CA TYR A 230 8.12 -22.53 -15.11
C TYR A 230 7.50 -23.82 -14.59
N LYS A 231 6.78 -24.51 -15.48
CA LYS A 231 6.34 -25.90 -15.26
C LYS A 231 7.54 -26.77 -14.91
N SER A 232 7.37 -27.72 -14.00
CA SER A 232 8.47 -28.52 -13.43
C SER A 232 9.42 -29.15 -14.46
N LYS A 233 8.93 -29.52 -15.66
CA LYS A 233 9.72 -30.13 -16.73
C LYS A 233 10.69 -29.18 -17.44
N TYR A 234 10.55 -27.86 -17.25
CA TYR A 234 11.41 -26.82 -17.84
C TYR A 234 12.27 -26.08 -16.80
N ARG A 235 12.11 -26.43 -15.52
CA ARG A 235 12.71 -25.66 -14.42
C ARG A 235 14.23 -25.69 -14.43
N LYS A 236 14.83 -26.82 -14.82
CA LYS A 236 16.28 -27.00 -14.82
C LYS A 236 16.94 -26.20 -15.95
N GLU A 237 16.24 -26.09 -17.08
CA GLU A 237 16.71 -25.42 -18.28
C GLU A 237 16.58 -23.90 -18.19
N LEU A 238 15.60 -23.41 -17.41
CA LEU A 238 15.21 -22.00 -17.38
C LEU A 238 15.37 -21.31 -16.02
N SER A 239 15.91 -21.98 -15.00
CA SER A 239 16.10 -21.39 -13.66
C SER A 239 16.91 -20.10 -13.68
N ASP A 240 17.84 -19.98 -14.62
CA ASP A 240 18.81 -18.88 -14.67
C ASP A 240 18.26 -17.64 -15.42
N THR A 241 17.00 -17.68 -15.85
CA THR A 241 16.36 -16.60 -16.62
C THR A 241 15.76 -15.50 -15.75
N ASN A 242 15.68 -15.68 -14.43
CA ASN A 242 15.00 -14.75 -13.49
C ASN A 242 13.54 -14.41 -13.83
N PHE A 243 12.87 -15.21 -14.68
CA PHE A 243 11.50 -14.95 -15.12
C PHE A 243 10.51 -14.72 -13.96
N GLU A 244 10.64 -15.48 -12.86
CA GLU A 244 9.77 -15.39 -11.66
C GLU A 244 9.80 -14.02 -10.95
N TYR A 245 10.77 -13.16 -11.29
CA TYR A 245 10.97 -11.83 -10.72
C TYR A 245 10.78 -10.70 -11.74
N GLY A 246 10.51 -11.05 -12.99
CA GLY A 246 10.41 -10.08 -14.07
C GLY A 246 8.99 -9.56 -14.29
N ALA A 247 8.84 -8.73 -15.32
CA ALA A 247 7.57 -8.14 -15.70
C ALA A 247 7.43 -7.96 -17.21
N TYR A 248 6.21 -8.04 -17.72
CA TYR A 248 5.88 -7.64 -19.08
C TYR A 248 6.17 -6.16 -19.30
N MET A 249 6.64 -5.82 -20.50
CA MET A 249 6.97 -4.45 -20.88
C MET A 249 5.82 -3.78 -21.64
N MET A 250 5.54 -2.53 -21.29
CA MET A 250 4.69 -1.63 -22.09
C MET A 250 5.38 -1.23 -23.39
N LEU A 251 4.63 -0.80 -24.41
CA LEU A 251 5.21 -0.39 -25.70
C LEU A 251 6.34 0.65 -25.56
N GLU A 252 6.18 1.66 -24.69
CA GLU A 252 7.22 2.66 -24.42
C GLU A 252 8.53 2.02 -23.92
N GLN A 253 8.42 1.06 -23.01
CA GLN A 253 9.56 0.30 -22.48
C GLN A 253 10.16 -0.60 -23.55
N ILE A 254 9.33 -1.24 -24.39
CA ILE A 254 9.80 -2.05 -25.53
C ILE A 254 10.62 -1.17 -26.48
N LYS A 255 10.11 0.01 -26.86
CA LYS A 255 10.81 0.98 -27.73
C LYS A 255 12.17 1.38 -27.16
N SER A 256 12.18 1.79 -25.89
CA SER A 256 13.40 2.23 -25.19
C SER A 256 14.45 1.12 -25.08
N ASN A 257 14.03 -0.07 -24.62
CA ASN A 257 14.94 -1.21 -24.48
C ASN A 257 15.39 -1.78 -25.83
N TYR A 258 14.52 -1.77 -26.85
CA TYR A 258 14.92 -2.14 -28.20
C TYR A 258 16.01 -1.20 -28.72
N GLN A 259 15.84 0.11 -28.56
CA GLN A 259 16.84 1.10 -28.96
C GLN A 259 18.17 0.91 -28.20
N PHE A 260 18.12 0.70 -26.89
CA PHE A 260 19.30 0.35 -26.09
C PHE A 260 20.03 -0.88 -26.64
N LEU A 261 19.29 -1.96 -26.96
CA LEU A 261 19.89 -3.15 -27.55
C LEU A 261 20.60 -2.80 -28.87
N LEU A 262 19.95 -2.04 -29.76
CA LEU A 262 20.51 -1.62 -31.05
C LEU A 262 21.80 -0.83 -30.91
N ASP A 263 21.90 0.02 -29.90
CA ASP A 263 23.03 0.90 -29.70
C ASP A 263 24.24 0.19 -29.08
N GLU A 264 24.02 -0.58 -28.02
CA GLU A 264 25.08 -1.19 -27.21
C GLU A 264 25.62 -2.52 -27.77
N PHE A 265 24.76 -3.34 -28.40
CA PHE A 265 25.13 -4.74 -28.74
C PHE A 265 25.39 -4.96 -30.24
N LYS A 266 25.95 -3.97 -30.94
CA LYS A 266 26.29 -4.07 -32.37
C LYS A 266 27.28 -5.23 -32.64
N PRO A 267 27.09 -6.00 -33.73
CA PRO A 267 26.10 -5.83 -34.80
C PRO A 267 24.73 -6.51 -34.55
N TYR A 268 24.46 -7.06 -33.36
CA TYR A 268 23.60 -8.24 -33.18
C TYR A 268 22.14 -8.12 -32.67
N PRO A 269 21.45 -6.96 -32.62
CA PRO A 269 20.04 -7.01 -32.24
C PRO A 269 19.07 -6.26 -33.15
N LYS A 270 19.41 -5.98 -34.43
CA LYS A 270 18.48 -5.35 -35.41
C LYS A 270 17.10 -6.01 -35.57
N LYS A 271 16.86 -7.16 -34.93
CA LYS A 271 15.71 -8.03 -35.05
C LYS A 271 15.38 -8.78 -33.73
N LEU A 272 15.76 -8.23 -32.59
CA LEU A 272 15.52 -8.81 -31.26
C LEU A 272 14.69 -7.84 -30.43
N ILE A 273 13.41 -8.13 -30.22
CA ILE A 273 12.47 -7.23 -29.55
C ILE A 273 12.26 -7.69 -28.10
N PRO A 274 12.68 -6.93 -27.09
CA PRO A 274 12.44 -7.27 -25.70
C PRO A 274 10.95 -7.07 -25.37
N ILE A 275 10.33 -8.05 -24.71
CA ILE A 275 8.91 -8.03 -24.34
C ILE A 275 8.66 -8.29 -22.85
N PHE A 276 9.71 -8.71 -22.14
CA PHE A 276 9.66 -9.00 -20.72
C PHE A 276 11.02 -8.66 -20.10
N ASP A 277 11.01 -7.92 -19.00
CA ASP A 277 12.20 -7.56 -18.23
C ASP A 277 12.46 -8.62 -17.17
N CYS A 278 13.61 -9.29 -17.23
CA CYS A 278 14.06 -10.29 -16.25
C CYS A 278 15.03 -9.70 -15.20
N LEU A 279 15.03 -8.37 -15.04
CA LEU A 279 15.94 -7.58 -14.22
C LEU A 279 17.40 -7.62 -14.71
N TYR A 280 18.18 -6.61 -14.32
CA TYR A 280 19.62 -6.55 -14.63
C TYR A 280 19.93 -6.68 -16.12
N GLU A 281 19.17 -5.96 -16.96
CA GLU A 281 19.34 -5.91 -18.43
C GLU A 281 19.28 -7.30 -19.11
N ARG A 282 18.47 -8.19 -18.52
CA ARG A 282 18.15 -9.50 -19.08
C ARG A 282 16.70 -9.47 -19.57
N TYR A 283 16.45 -10.08 -20.72
CA TYR A 283 15.15 -9.94 -21.38
C TYR A 283 14.65 -11.27 -21.94
N ILE A 284 13.33 -11.47 -21.94
CA ILE A 284 12.70 -12.39 -22.88
C ILE A 284 12.37 -11.60 -24.15
N CYS A 285 12.80 -12.12 -25.29
CA CYS A 285 12.72 -11.41 -26.56
C CYS A 285 11.99 -12.23 -27.64
N LEU A 286 11.26 -11.52 -28.50
CA LEU A 286 10.88 -11.99 -29.83
C LEU A 286 12.11 -11.90 -30.74
N ASP A 287 12.60 -13.04 -31.21
CA ASP A 287 13.85 -13.14 -31.97
C ASP A 287 13.61 -13.47 -33.45
N TYR A 288 13.70 -12.43 -34.29
CA TYR A 288 13.53 -12.49 -35.74
C TYR A 288 14.85 -12.60 -36.51
N ARG A 289 15.97 -12.89 -35.83
CA ARG A 289 17.28 -13.03 -36.48
C ARG A 289 17.39 -14.34 -37.26
N GLY A 290 16.61 -15.36 -36.87
CA GLY A 290 16.44 -16.59 -37.64
C GLY A 290 15.62 -16.36 -38.92
N LYS A 291 15.86 -17.15 -39.97
CA LYS A 291 14.98 -17.13 -41.15
C LYS A 291 13.67 -17.82 -40.79
N LEU A 292 12.57 -17.08 -40.83
CA LEU A 292 11.22 -17.66 -40.93
C LEU A 292 11.20 -18.59 -42.15
N ASN A 293 10.70 -19.80 -41.97
CA ASN A 293 10.73 -20.85 -42.99
C ASN A 293 9.46 -21.71 -42.90
N THR A 294 9.41 -22.84 -43.62
CA THR A 294 8.25 -23.75 -43.61
C THR A 294 7.89 -24.29 -42.22
N THR A 295 8.81 -24.21 -41.25
CA THR A 295 8.67 -24.75 -39.89
C THR A 295 8.49 -23.64 -38.84
N LEU A 296 9.15 -22.48 -38.98
CA LEU A 296 9.01 -21.31 -38.11
C LEU A 296 8.06 -20.30 -38.75
N LYS A 297 6.80 -20.29 -38.29
CA LYS A 297 5.75 -19.36 -38.74
C LYS A 297 5.76 -18.02 -38.00
N GLU A 298 6.42 -17.98 -36.84
CA GLU A 298 6.52 -16.83 -35.92
C GLU A 298 7.98 -16.67 -35.43
N PRO A 299 8.36 -15.51 -34.86
CA PRO A 299 9.65 -15.39 -34.17
C PRO A 299 9.76 -16.41 -33.03
N ARG A 300 10.96 -16.94 -32.84
CA ARG A 300 11.27 -17.74 -31.66
C ARG A 300 11.36 -16.84 -30.43
N ILE A 301 11.27 -17.44 -29.25
CA ILE A 301 11.52 -16.76 -27.99
C ILE A 301 12.95 -17.05 -27.55
N THR A 302 13.67 -15.98 -27.23
CA THR A 302 15.08 -16.03 -26.79
C THR A 302 15.23 -15.28 -25.47
N TYR A 303 15.90 -15.89 -24.51
CA TYR A 303 16.43 -15.20 -23.34
C TYR A 303 17.73 -14.47 -23.73
N PHE A 304 17.75 -13.16 -23.48
CA PHE A 304 18.90 -12.30 -23.66
C PHE A 304 19.55 -11.99 -22.31
N ASN A 305 20.88 -12.08 -22.23
CA ASN A 305 21.66 -11.67 -21.05
C ASN A 305 22.77 -10.68 -21.45
N SER A 306 22.72 -9.46 -20.91
CA SER A 306 23.72 -8.40 -21.18
C SER A 306 25.10 -8.69 -20.57
N GLU A 307 25.20 -9.59 -19.60
CA GLU A 307 26.48 -9.93 -18.93
C GLU A 307 27.27 -11.03 -19.67
N GLU A 308 26.61 -11.80 -20.54
CA GLU A 308 27.23 -12.89 -21.29
C GLU A 308 28.04 -12.40 -22.50
N PHE A 309 28.87 -13.25 -23.11
CA PHE A 309 29.71 -12.85 -24.25
C PHE A 309 29.31 -13.53 -25.58
N GLY A 310 29.32 -12.74 -26.65
CA GLY A 310 29.05 -13.22 -28.01
C GLY A 310 27.70 -13.91 -28.14
N ASN A 311 27.67 -15.10 -28.76
CA ASN A 311 26.44 -15.86 -28.97
C ASN A 311 25.83 -16.43 -27.68
N ARG A 312 26.57 -16.50 -26.58
CA ARG A 312 26.05 -16.97 -25.27
C ARG A 312 25.02 -16.02 -24.68
N ARG A 313 25.01 -14.76 -25.14
CA ARG A 313 23.99 -13.76 -24.82
C ARG A 313 22.59 -14.18 -25.25
N PHE A 314 22.47 -15.11 -26.21
CA PHE A 314 21.20 -15.46 -26.84
C PHE A 314 20.91 -16.93 -26.61
N VAL A 315 20.04 -17.22 -25.66
CA VAL A 315 19.62 -18.58 -25.33
C VAL A 315 18.20 -18.79 -25.89
N PRO A 316 18.02 -19.56 -26.99
CA PRO A 316 16.69 -19.88 -27.49
C PRO A 316 15.94 -20.71 -26.44
N ILE A 317 14.70 -20.32 -26.12
CA ILE A 317 13.90 -21.00 -25.09
C ILE A 317 12.63 -21.65 -25.64
N ALA A 318 12.02 -21.09 -26.70
CA ALA A 318 10.84 -21.65 -27.36
C ALA A 318 10.81 -21.28 -28.85
N ASN A 319 10.13 -22.06 -29.70
CA ASN A 319 10.05 -21.76 -31.14
C ASN A 319 8.94 -20.76 -31.50
N SER A 320 8.04 -20.46 -30.56
CA SER A 320 6.97 -19.47 -30.72
C SER A 320 6.58 -18.88 -29.37
N TYR A 321 5.81 -17.79 -29.40
CA TYR A 321 5.24 -17.21 -28.17
C TYR A 321 4.24 -18.15 -27.51
N GLU A 322 3.46 -18.89 -28.30
CA GLU A 322 2.56 -19.92 -27.77
C GLU A 322 3.30 -21.04 -27.04
N GLU A 323 4.38 -21.58 -27.62
CA GLU A 323 5.20 -22.59 -26.94
C GLU A 323 5.78 -22.05 -25.63
N PHE A 324 6.16 -20.77 -25.58
CA PHE A 324 6.65 -20.13 -24.35
C PHE A 324 5.57 -20.04 -23.27
N LEU A 325 4.34 -19.63 -23.61
CA LEU A 325 3.22 -19.63 -22.66
C LEU A 325 2.95 -21.04 -22.12
N ASP A 326 3.09 -22.07 -22.95
CA ASP A 326 2.96 -23.47 -22.52
C ASP A 326 4.04 -23.92 -21.52
N MET A 327 5.12 -23.16 -21.36
CA MET A 327 6.16 -23.43 -20.37
C MET A 327 5.86 -22.83 -18.99
N ILE A 328 4.93 -21.88 -18.91
CA ILE A 328 4.62 -21.09 -17.71
C ILE A 328 3.36 -21.63 -17.02
N GLU A 329 3.32 -21.55 -15.69
CA GLU A 329 2.14 -21.82 -14.85
C GLU A 329 2.06 -20.82 -13.69
N ILE A 330 0.86 -20.62 -13.16
CA ILE A 330 0.64 -19.81 -11.94
C ILE A 330 1.29 -20.53 -10.75
N ASP A 331 2.05 -19.80 -9.95
CA ASP A 331 2.59 -20.31 -8.69
C ASP A 331 1.55 -20.20 -7.56
N GLU A 332 0.61 -21.14 -7.54
CA GLU A 332 -0.46 -21.21 -6.53
C GLU A 332 0.07 -21.17 -5.09
N LYS A 333 1.26 -21.74 -4.83
CA LYS A 333 1.86 -21.71 -3.50
C LYS A 333 2.29 -20.30 -3.09
N LYS A 334 2.87 -19.55 -4.02
CA LYS A 334 3.24 -18.15 -3.79
C LYS A 334 1.99 -17.29 -3.58
N VAL A 335 0.95 -17.50 -4.39
CA VAL A 335 -0.35 -16.84 -4.23
C VAL A 335 -0.94 -17.06 -2.84
N GLU A 336 -0.99 -18.32 -2.38
CA GLU A 336 -1.53 -18.63 -1.05
C GLU A 336 -0.65 -18.07 0.07
N SER A 337 0.67 -18.07 -0.12
CA SER A 337 1.60 -17.48 0.86
C SER A 337 1.41 -15.97 1.02
N GLU A 338 1.17 -15.24 -0.07
CA GLU A 338 0.92 -13.80 -0.03
C GLU A 338 -0.43 -13.47 0.63
N LYS A 339 -1.47 -14.25 0.31
CA LYS A 339 -2.78 -14.17 0.98
C LYS A 339 -2.66 -14.41 2.49
N ARG A 340 -1.90 -15.43 2.88
CA ARG A 340 -1.67 -15.75 4.30
C ARG A 340 -0.91 -14.64 5.01
N ALA A 341 0.19 -14.16 4.42
CA ALA A 341 1.00 -13.09 5.00
C ALA A 341 0.18 -11.82 5.24
N MET A 342 -0.78 -11.49 4.37
CA MET A 342 -1.69 -10.37 4.60
C MET A 342 -2.67 -10.64 5.76
N LYS A 343 -3.25 -11.84 5.84
CA LYS A 343 -4.12 -12.23 6.97
C LYS A 343 -3.39 -12.16 8.31
N GLU A 344 -2.13 -12.55 8.35
CA GLU A 344 -1.28 -12.50 9.55
C GLU A 344 -0.90 -11.07 9.97
N ARG A 345 -1.07 -10.04 9.11
CA ARG A 345 -0.90 -8.63 9.48
C ARG A 345 -2.06 -8.07 10.30
N TYR A 346 -3.20 -8.77 10.31
CA TYR A 346 -4.36 -8.38 11.09
C TYR A 346 -4.31 -9.00 12.48
N LEU A 347 -4.64 -8.20 13.49
CA LEU A 347 -4.82 -8.66 14.85
C LEU A 347 -6.31 -8.66 15.20
N TYR A 348 -6.81 -9.81 15.61
CA TYR A 348 -8.19 -10.01 16.05
C TYR A 348 -8.32 -9.85 17.56
N GLY A 349 -9.52 -9.50 18.03
CA GLY A 349 -9.79 -9.14 19.42
C GLY A 349 -9.34 -10.18 20.45
N TYR A 350 -9.51 -11.47 20.18
CA TYR A 350 -9.02 -12.51 21.09
C TYR A 350 -7.49 -12.51 21.24
N GLN A 351 -6.73 -12.37 20.15
CA GLN A 351 -5.26 -12.32 20.18
C GLN A 351 -4.76 -11.09 20.93
N ILE A 352 -5.47 -9.97 20.73
CA ILE A 352 -5.26 -8.71 21.44
C ILE A 352 -5.43 -8.88 22.94
N LEU A 353 -6.53 -9.51 23.37
CA LEU A 353 -6.82 -9.73 24.78
C LEU A 353 -5.77 -10.63 25.44
N GLU A 354 -5.26 -11.64 24.73
CA GLU A 354 -4.15 -12.48 25.19
C GLU A 354 -2.86 -11.68 25.40
N MET A 355 -2.47 -10.86 24.41
CA MET A 355 -1.27 -10.02 24.50
C MET A 355 -1.31 -9.03 25.68
N ILE A 356 -2.49 -8.52 26.02
CA ILE A 356 -2.68 -7.63 27.17
C ILE A 356 -2.52 -8.42 28.48
N ARG A 357 -3.03 -9.65 28.57
CA ARG A 357 -2.99 -10.47 29.79
C ARG A 357 -1.58 -10.96 30.13
N GLU A 358 -0.77 -11.31 29.14
CA GLU A 358 0.59 -11.83 29.36
C GLU A 358 1.60 -10.80 29.91
N GLU A 359 1.27 -9.50 29.91
CA GLU A 359 2.08 -8.44 30.53
C GLU A 359 1.72 -8.14 32.00
N GLU A 360 0.77 -8.88 32.59
CA GLU A 360 0.46 -8.86 34.04
C GLU A 360 1.34 -9.85 34.81
#